data_AF-A0A5R9R9B8-F1
#
_entry.id   AF-A0A5R9R9B8-F1
#
_cell.length_a   1.000
_cell.length_b   1.000
_cell.length_c   1.000
_cell.angle_alpha   90.00
_cell.angle_beta   90.00
_cell.angle_gamma   90.00
#
_symmetry.space_group_name_H-M   'P 1'
#
loop_
_entity.id
_entity.type
_entity.pdbx_description
1 polymer ?
#
loop_
_entity_poly.entity_id
_entity_poly.type
_entity_poly.pdbx_seq_one_letter_code
_entity_poly.pdbx_strand_id
1 'polypeptide(L)' 'MNDVAPDPNRCPLCGQSNRCTQADPALEGQSCWCFSTRIDRNALERIPPELVDRACLCPRCAAGLSPQGMDDENA' A
#
# COMPACT_ATOMS: atom_id res chain seq x y z
N MET A 1 1.14 24.97 7.74
CA MET A 1 0.40 24.03 6.88
C MET A 1 1.43 23.35 6.00
N ASN A 2 1.96 22.20 6.45
CA ASN A 2 2.74 21.31 5.59
C ASN A 2 1.81 20.15 5.22
N ASP A 3 0.83 20.45 4.36
CA ASP A 3 0.10 19.43 3.61
C ASP A 3 1.06 18.86 2.56
N VAL A 4 1.97 18.00 3.02
CA VAL A 4 2.66 17.09 2.11
C VAL A 4 1.60 16.10 1.65
N ALA A 5 1.05 16.34 0.46
CA ALA A 5 0.19 15.38 -0.20
C ALA A 5 0.91 14.01 -0.21
N PRO A 6 0.22 12.93 0.15
CA PRO A 6 0.84 11.59 0.21
C PRO A 6 1.40 11.21 -1.16
N ASP A 7 2.63 10.67 -1.16
CA ASP A 7 3.27 10.19 -2.38
C ASP A 7 2.49 8.98 -2.93
N PRO A 8 1.87 9.09 -4.12
CA PRO A 8 1.04 8.02 -4.67
C PRO A 8 1.82 6.75 -5.00
N ASN A 9 3.16 6.82 -5.05
CA ASN A 9 4.05 5.67 -5.29
C ASN A 9 4.54 4.99 -4.01
N ARG A 10 4.10 5.45 -2.83
CA ARG A 10 4.50 4.93 -1.52
C ARG A 10 3.34 4.23 -0.84
N CYS A 11 3.61 3.10 -0.20
CA CYS A 11 2.64 2.37 0.58
C CYS A 11 2.25 3.18 1.82
N PRO A 12 0.95 3.43 2.08
CA PRO A 12 0.50 4.22 3.22
C PRO A 12 0.77 3.53 4.57
N LEU A 13 0.97 2.20 4.58
CA LEU A 13 1.22 1.44 5.81
C LEU A 13 2.69 1.34 6.20
N CYS A 14 3.61 1.35 5.23
CA CYS A 14 5.03 1.07 5.50
C CYS A 14 6.02 2.03 4.84
N GLY A 15 5.55 2.99 4.04
CA GLY A 15 6.39 3.98 3.34
C GLY A 15 7.30 3.42 2.24
N GLN A 16 7.28 2.11 1.98
CA GLN A 16 8.04 1.49 0.88
C GLN A 16 7.33 1.72 -0.46
N SER A 17 8.03 1.48 -1.58
CA SER A 17 7.39 1.54 -2.90
C SER A 17 6.20 0.59 -2.98
N ASN A 18 5.08 1.08 -3.50
CA ASN A 18 3.90 0.24 -3.72
C ASN A 18 3.93 -0.56 -5.03
N ARG A 19 4.90 -0.27 -5.91
CA ARG A 19 5.06 -0.87 -7.24
C ARG A 19 3.80 -0.77 -8.11
N CYS A 20 2.97 0.24 -7.88
CA CYS A 20 1.73 0.42 -8.63
C CYS A 20 2.00 1.09 -9.97
N THR A 21 1.76 0.39 -11.08
CA THR A 21 1.92 0.97 -12.43
C THR A 21 0.90 2.07 -12.72
N GLN A 22 -0.25 2.07 -12.03
CA GLN A 22 -1.29 3.10 -12.19
C GLN A 22 -0.94 4.41 -11.47
N ALA A 23 -0.04 4.36 -10.48
CA ALA A 23 0.41 5.53 -9.73
C ALA A 23 1.68 6.16 -10.31
N ASP A 24 2.34 5.46 -11.25
CA ASP A 24 3.54 5.91 -11.94
C ASP A 24 3.20 6.27 -13.40
N PRO A 25 3.17 7.57 -13.77
CA PRO A 25 2.92 8.00 -15.14
C PRO A 25 3.90 7.40 -16.16
N ALA A 26 5.12 7.02 -15.75
CA ALA A 26 6.07 6.38 -16.65
C ALA A 26 5.70 4.93 -17.00
N LEU A 27 4.76 4.33 -16.26
CA LEU A 27 4.29 2.95 -16.44
C LEU A 27 2.82 2.91 -16.90
N GLU A 28 2.28 4.03 -17.37
CA GLU A 28 0.92 4.13 -17.88
C GLU A 28 0.63 3.05 -18.94
N GLY A 29 -0.57 2.44 -18.85
CA GLY A 29 -1.00 1.37 -19.75
C GLY A 29 -0.48 -0.03 -19.41
N GLN A 30 0.46 -0.17 -18.45
CA GLN A 30 0.91 -1.49 -17.99
C GLN A 30 -0.02 -2.06 -16.92
N SER A 31 -0.27 -3.38 -16.98
CA SER A 31 -1.02 -4.09 -15.93
C SER A 31 -0.30 -3.99 -14.59
N CYS A 32 -1.03 -3.63 -13.54
CA CYS A 32 -0.49 -3.59 -12.19
C CYS A 32 -0.51 -5.00 -11.57
N TRP A 33 0.49 -5.31 -10.74
CA TRP A 33 0.54 -6.58 -10.00
C TRP A 33 -0.70 -6.79 -9.11
N CYS A 34 -1.34 -5.71 -8.65
CA CYS A 34 -2.49 -5.80 -7.76
C CYS A 34 -3.73 -6.39 -8.44
N PHE A 35 -3.80 -6.35 -9.78
CA PHE A 35 -4.94 -6.88 -10.54
C PHE A 35 -4.95 -8.41 -10.61
N SER A 36 -3.80 -9.06 -10.41
CA SER A 36 -3.65 -10.53 -10.51
C SER A 36 -3.48 -11.21 -9.16
N THR A 37 -3.62 -10.48 -8.05
CA THR A 37 -3.49 -11.02 -6.70
C THR A 37 -4.66 -10.63 -5.81
N ARG A 38 -4.86 -11.39 -4.73
CA ARG A 38 -5.81 -11.02 -3.69
C ARG A 38 -5.16 -10.03 -2.73
N ILE A 39 -5.89 -8.96 -2.42
CA ILE A 39 -5.52 -7.99 -1.38
C ILE A 39 -6.25 -8.39 -0.11
N ASP A 40 -5.51 -8.56 0.96
CA ASP A 40 -6.02 -8.89 2.28
C ASP A 40 -6.93 -7.76 2.81
N ARG A 41 -8.10 -8.14 3.34
CA ARG A 41 -9.10 -7.17 3.80
C ARG A 41 -8.67 -6.45 5.08
N ASN A 42 -7.99 -7.15 5.99
CA ASN A 42 -7.45 -6.55 7.20
C ASN A 42 -6.38 -5.51 6.84
N ALA A 43 -5.58 -5.75 5.79
CA ALA A 43 -4.66 -4.74 5.27
C ALA A 43 -5.35 -3.45 4.81
N LEU A 44 -6.52 -3.55 4.17
CA LEU A 44 -7.31 -2.37 3.75
C LEU A 44 -7.87 -1.61 4.95
N GLU A 45 -8.34 -2.33 5.97
CA GLU A 45 -8.89 -1.74 7.20
C GLU A 45 -7.83 -1.01 8.05
N ARG A 46 -6.54 -1.29 7.84
CA ARG A 46 -5.42 -0.60 8.49
C ARG A 46 -5.03 0.71 7.81
N ILE A 47 -5.57 1.04 6.63
CA ILE A 47 -5.22 2.27 5.91
C ILE A 47 -5.77 3.47 6.69
N PRO A 48 -4.94 4.47 7.03
CA PRO A 48 -5.42 5.70 7.64
C PRO A 48 -6.49 6.35 6.75
N PRO A 49 -7.64 6.81 7.31
CA PRO A 49 -8.75 7.35 6.53
C PRO A 49 -8.34 8.48 5.56
N GLU A 50 -7.37 9.30 5.95
CA GLU A 50 -6.82 10.39 5.14
C GLU A 50 -6.00 9.92 3.92
N LEU A 51 -5.57 8.65 3.92
CA LEU A 51 -4.76 8.03 2.86
C LEU A 51 -5.57 7.05 1.98
N VAL A 52 -6.84 6.81 2.31
CA VAL A 52 -7.75 6.02 1.48
C VAL A 52 -7.94 6.72 0.13
N ASP A 53 -7.90 5.94 -0.96
CA ASP A 53 -7.97 6.43 -2.35
C ASP A 53 -6.87 7.44 -2.74
N ARG A 54 -5.79 7.54 -1.95
CA ARG A 54 -4.64 8.43 -2.24
C ARG A 54 -3.39 7.68 -2.68
N ALA A 55 -3.14 6.48 -2.14
CA ALA A 55 -1.97 5.68 -2.48
C ALA A 55 -2.26 4.18 -2.39
N CYS A 56 -1.59 3.38 -3.22
CA CYS A 56 -1.76 1.92 -3.22
C CYS A 56 -0.92 1.23 -2.14
N LEU A 57 -1.38 0.08 -1.65
CA LEU A 57 -0.59 -0.84 -0.81
C LEU A 57 0.58 -1.43 -1.61
N CYS A 58 1.67 -1.81 -0.94
CA CYS A 58 2.72 -2.64 -1.55
C CYS A 58 2.37 -4.14 -1.45
N PRO A 59 3.01 -5.03 -2.24
CA PRO A 59 2.73 -6.48 -2.21
C PRO A 59 2.80 -7.11 -0.82
N ARG A 60 3.76 -6.65 0.02
CA ARG A 60 3.93 -7.14 1.40
C ARG A 60 2.72 -6.80 2.26
N CYS A 61 2.36 -5.52 2.30
CA CYS A 61 1.25 -5.05 3.12
C CYS A 61 -0.10 -5.56 2.60
N ALA A 62 -0.27 -5.66 1.27
CA ALA A 62 -1.45 -6.25 0.64
C ALA A 62 -1.59 -7.75 0.95
N ALA A 63 -0.50 -8.46 1.27
CA ALA A 63 -0.54 -9.85 1.75
C ALA A 63 -0.88 -9.96 3.25
N GLY A 64 -1.28 -8.87 3.91
CA GLY A 64 -1.65 -8.88 5.33
C GLY A 64 -0.46 -8.73 6.29
N LEU A 65 0.78 -8.73 5.78
CA LEU A 65 1.98 -8.62 6.62
C LEU A 65 2.09 -7.22 7.23
N SER A 66 2.18 -7.18 8.55
CA SER A 66 2.35 -5.95 9.32
C SER A 66 3.63 -5.22 8.91
N PRO A 67 3.61 -3.87 8.90
CA PRO A 67 4.78 -3.06 8.50
C PRO A 67 5.99 -3.26 9.42
N GLN A 68 5.76 -3.78 10.63
CA GLN A 68 6.76 -4.24 11.58
C GLN A 68 6.60 -5.76 11.70
N GLY A 69 7.67 -6.52 11.50
CA GLY A 69 7.72 -7.95 11.81
C GLY A 69 7.69 -8.16 13.32
N MET A 70 6.55 -7.88 13.93
CA MET A 70 6.17 -8.43 15.23
C MET A 70 5.09 -9.44 14.91
N ASP A 71 5.56 -10.66 14.65
CA ASP A 71 4.81 -11.86 14.96
C ASP A 71 4.12 -11.67 16.31
N ASP A 72 2.84 -11.99 16.36
CA ASP A 72 2.08 -12.19 17.58
C ASP A 72 2.74 -13.31 18.42
N GLU A 73 3.87 -13.03 19.07
CA GLU A 73 4.46 -13.86 20.12
C GLU A 73 4.19 -13.21 21.48
N ASN A 74 2.93 -13.30 21.90
CA ASN A 74 2.56 -13.34 23.31
C ASN A 74 1.24 -14.13 23.46
N ALA A 75 1.34 -15.44 23.23
CA ALA A 75 0.38 -16.42 23.72
C ALA A 75 0.87 -16.97 25.07
#